data_AF-A0A0K6FWG9-F1
#
_entry.id   AF-A0A0K6FWG9-F1
#
_cell.length_a   1.000
_cell.length_b   1.000
_cell.length_c   1.000
_cell.angle_alpha   90.00
_cell.angle_beta   90.00
_cell.angle_gamma   90.00
#
_symmetry.space_group_name_H-M   'P 1'
#
loop_
_entity.id
_entity.type
_entity.pdbx_description
1 polymer ?
#
loop_
_entity_poly.entity_id
_entity_poly.type
_entity_poly.pdbx_seq_one_letter_code
_entity_poly.pdbx_strand_id
1 'polypeptide(L)'
;MNNPSPRNRPYIQALQRLSARTGAPISSLVVSFGILHEVTALVPLVGVFFGARAVGAGDRAIELVPSEWVKEGEEWAGRVGRRYGLFGFEKSDRETKALAGDVANAVLAYTVVKAMLPLRIGLSLWLAPGFSRRVLDPLRTRVWPRGQAKSGGN
;
A
#
# COMPACT_ATOMS: atom_id res chain seq x y z
N MET A 1 -32.19 8.90 18.10
CA MET A 1 -31.49 9.55 16.98
C MET A 1 -30.03 9.17 17.06
N ASN A 2 -29.58 8.23 16.21
CA ASN A 2 -28.17 7.81 16.18
C ASN A 2 -27.37 8.94 15.51
N ASN A 3 -26.65 9.73 16.30
CA ASN A 3 -25.66 10.66 15.78
C ASN A 3 -24.37 9.85 15.54
N PRO A 4 -24.00 9.49 14.29
CA PRO A 4 -22.71 8.87 14.07
C PRO A 4 -21.64 9.90 14.46
N SER A 5 -20.87 9.58 15.50
CA SER A 5 -19.77 10.42 15.95
C SER A 5 -18.85 10.74 14.76
N PRO A 6 -18.46 12.01 14.56
CA PRO A 6 -17.47 12.34 13.55
C PRO A 6 -16.18 11.68 14.02
N ARG A 7 -15.83 10.54 13.43
CA ARG A 7 -14.50 9.97 13.59
C ARG A 7 -13.59 10.89 12.79
N ASN A 8 -13.09 11.92 13.47
CA ASN A 8 -12.18 12.93 12.95
C ASN A 8 -10.93 12.22 12.45
N ARG A 9 -10.93 11.74 11.21
CA ARG A 9 -9.73 11.18 10.61
C ARG A 9 -8.91 12.38 10.11
N PRO A 10 -7.72 12.67 10.65
CA PRO A 10 -6.95 13.89 10.33
C PRO A 10 -6.74 14.10 8.82
N TYR A 11 -6.70 13.00 8.06
CA TYR A 11 -6.53 13.04 6.61
C TYR A 11 -7.76 13.56 5.84
N ILE A 12 -9.00 13.41 6.33
CA ILE A 12 -10.19 13.97 5.65
C ILE A 12 -10.15 15.50 5.71
N GLN A 13 -9.76 16.06 6.85
CA GLN A 13 -9.61 17.50 7.01
C GLN A 13 -8.48 18.04 6.11
N ALA A 14 -7.39 17.28 5.95
CA ALA A 14 -6.31 17.62 5.02
C ALA A 14 -6.79 17.62 3.55
N LEU A 15 -7.57 16.61 3.15
CA LEU A 15 -8.14 16.52 1.80
C LEU A 15 -9.19 17.62 1.54
N GLN A 16 -10.00 17.99 2.53
CA GLN A 16 -10.94 19.12 2.45
C GLN A 16 -10.21 20.43 2.19
N ARG A 17 -9.11 20.70 2.91
CA ARG A 17 -8.26 21.88 2.67
C ARG A 17 -7.64 21.85 1.28
N LEU A 18 -7.21 20.68 0.81
CA LEU A 18 -6.62 20.52 -0.51
C LEU A 18 -7.64 20.76 -1.62
N SER A 19 -8.86 20.25 -1.47
CA SER A 19 -9.97 20.50 -2.38
C SER A 19 -10.31 21.99 -2.45
N ALA A 20 -10.44 22.66 -1.30
CA ALA A 20 -10.73 24.09 -1.22
C ALA A 20 -9.64 24.95 -1.91
N ARG A 21 -8.38 24.53 -1.86
CA ARG A 21 -7.25 25.24 -2.49
C ARG A 21 -7.07 24.92 -3.98
N THR A 22 -7.43 23.72 -4.41
CA THR A 22 -7.12 23.23 -5.77
C THR A 22 -8.35 23.17 -6.68
N GLY A 23 -9.56 23.38 -6.16
CA GLY A 23 -10.82 23.30 -6.89
C GLY A 23 -11.20 21.88 -7.35
N ALA A 24 -10.43 20.85 -6.97
CA ALA A 24 -10.71 19.47 -7.35
C ALA A 24 -11.84 18.87 -6.47
N PRO A 25 -12.74 18.04 -7.02
CA PRO A 25 -13.81 17.42 -6.25
C PRO A 25 -13.28 16.49 -5.15
N ILE A 26 -13.84 16.58 -3.94
CA ILE A 26 -13.43 15.77 -2.78
C ILE A 26 -13.45 14.26 -3.05
N SER A 27 -14.46 13.76 -3.79
CA SER A 27 -14.58 12.33 -4.12
C SER A 27 -13.40 11.84 -4.99
N SER A 28 -13.03 12.62 -6.01
CA SER A 28 -11.88 12.32 -6.89
C SER A 28 -10.56 12.36 -6.12
N LEU A 29 -10.41 13.31 -5.19
CA LEU A 29 -9.25 13.45 -4.32
C LEU A 29 -9.10 12.27 -3.36
N VAL A 30 -10.19 11.81 -2.74
CA VAL A 30 -10.17 10.65 -1.85
C VAL A 30 -9.77 9.38 -2.60
N VAL A 31 -10.33 9.16 -3.80
CA VAL A 31 -9.97 8.01 -4.65
C VAL A 31 -8.51 8.09 -5.10
N SER A 32 -8.07 9.27 -5.57
CA SER A 32 -6.66 9.50 -5.95
C SER A 32 -5.70 9.23 -4.80
N PHE A 33 -6.01 9.77 -3.63
CA PHE A 33 -5.20 9.59 -2.43
C PHE A 33 -5.13 8.12 -2.02
N GLY A 34 -6.26 7.41 -2.02
CA GLY A 34 -6.29 5.98 -1.71
C GLY A 34 -5.42 5.17 -2.65
N ILE A 35 -5.58 5.35 -3.97
CA ILE A 35 -4.77 4.64 -4.98
C ILE A 35 -3.29 4.92 -4.80
N LEU A 36 -2.90 6.20 -4.65
CA LEU A 36 -1.50 6.56 -4.44
C LEU A 36 -0.96 6.00 -3.13
N HIS A 37 -1.75 6.01 -2.07
CA HIS A 37 -1.38 5.45 -0.78
C HIS A 37 -1.06 3.96 -0.89
N GLU A 38 -1.89 3.20 -1.61
CA GLU A 38 -1.68 1.77 -1.84
C GLU A 38 -0.46 1.50 -2.74
N VAL A 39 -0.31 2.24 -3.84
CA VAL A 39 0.84 2.08 -4.75
C VAL A 39 2.15 2.40 -4.04
N THR A 40 2.17 3.46 -3.24
CA THR A 40 3.33 3.83 -2.41
C THR A 40 3.55 2.91 -1.22
N ALA A 41 2.63 2.00 -0.89
CA ALA A 41 2.89 0.90 0.03
C ALA A 41 3.48 -0.32 -0.69
N LEU A 42 2.94 -0.67 -1.86
CA LEU A 42 3.32 -1.87 -2.60
C LEU A 42 4.72 -1.76 -3.23
N VAL A 43 5.01 -0.65 -3.91
CA VAL A 43 6.28 -0.49 -4.63
C VAL A 43 7.48 -0.53 -3.67
N PRO A 44 7.49 0.22 -2.56
CA PRO A 44 8.59 0.15 -1.60
C PRO A 44 8.66 -1.20 -0.88
N LEU A 45 7.52 -1.86 -0.60
CA LEU A 45 7.52 -3.18 0.03
C LEU A 45 8.25 -4.20 -0.84
N VAL A 46 7.87 -4.28 -2.12
CA VAL A 46 8.49 -5.17 -3.09
C VAL A 46 9.95 -4.79 -3.31
N GLY A 47 10.25 -3.50 -3.46
CA GLY A 47 11.61 -3.00 -3.68
C GLY A 47 12.56 -3.31 -2.51
N VAL A 48 12.13 -3.07 -1.27
CA VAL A 48 12.94 -3.36 -0.08
C VAL A 48 13.12 -4.87 0.09
N PHE A 49 12.07 -5.68 -0.12
CA PHE A 49 12.18 -7.14 -0.05
C PHE A 49 13.20 -7.69 -1.04
N PHE A 50 13.05 -7.36 -2.33
CA PHE A 50 13.97 -7.85 -3.36
C PHE A 50 15.38 -7.27 -3.20
N GLY A 51 15.51 -6.01 -2.76
CA GLY A 51 16.81 -5.41 -2.44
C GLY A 51 17.52 -6.14 -1.30
N ALA A 52 16.80 -6.40 -0.20
CA ALA A 52 17.32 -7.15 0.95
C ALA A 52 17.72 -8.58 0.56
N ARG A 53 16.89 -9.26 -0.25
CA ARG A 53 17.19 -10.59 -0.78
C ARG A 53 18.43 -10.58 -1.68
N ALA A 54 18.55 -9.62 -2.58
CA ALA A 54 19.63 -9.54 -3.56
C ALA A 54 21.01 -9.34 -2.90
N VAL A 55 21.07 -8.60 -1.79
CA VAL A 55 22.32 -8.38 -1.04
C VAL A 55 22.58 -9.42 0.05
N GLY A 56 21.74 -10.47 0.13
CA GLY A 56 21.88 -11.51 1.16
C GLY A 56 21.62 -10.99 2.58
N ALA A 57 20.80 -9.96 2.74
CA ALA A 57 20.49 -9.39 4.06
C ALA A 57 19.66 -10.33 4.93
N GLY A 58 19.14 -11.46 4.41
CA GLY A 58 18.28 -12.39 5.14
C GLY A 58 18.88 -12.88 6.45
N ASP A 59 20.15 -13.29 6.44
CA ASP A 59 20.82 -13.80 7.64
C ASP A 59 20.96 -12.71 8.71
N ARG A 60 21.27 -11.48 8.31
CA ARG A 60 21.31 -10.32 9.22
C ARG A 60 19.93 -9.86 9.64
N ALA A 61 18.93 -9.99 8.76
CA ALA A 61 17.55 -9.63 9.05
C ALA A 61 16.97 -10.50 10.15
N ILE A 62 17.38 -11.77 10.26
CA ILE A 62 16.99 -12.65 11.37
C ILE A 62 17.45 -12.07 12.73
N GLU A 63 18.59 -11.39 12.77
CA GLU A 63 19.10 -10.74 13.99
C GLU A 63 18.40 -9.41 14.29
N LEU A 64 17.90 -8.72 13.26
CA LEU A 64 17.24 -7.42 13.37
C LEU A 64 15.73 -7.53 13.63
N VAL A 65 15.13 -8.66 13.27
CA VAL A 65 13.70 -8.92 13.38
C VAL A 65 13.44 -9.78 14.62
N PRO A 66 12.38 -9.51 15.39
CA PRO A 66 12.05 -10.35 16.54
C PRO A 66 11.83 -11.80 16.12
N SER A 67 12.53 -12.73 16.79
CA SER A 67 12.59 -14.15 16.42
C SER A 67 11.21 -14.84 16.40
N GLU A 68 10.27 -14.35 17.19
CA GLU A 68 8.89 -14.82 17.24
C GLU A 68 8.14 -14.53 15.93
N TRP A 69 8.38 -13.37 15.30
CA TRP A 69 7.76 -13.03 14.03
C TRP A 69 8.32 -13.87 12.88
N VAL A 70 9.61 -14.20 12.95
CA VAL A 70 10.26 -15.09 11.98
C VAL A 70 9.70 -16.51 12.11
N LYS A 71 9.64 -17.05 13.33
CA LYS A 71 9.07 -18.39 13.59
C LYS A 71 7.61 -18.52 13.17
N GLU A 72 6.77 -17.54 13.52
CA GLU A 72 5.36 -17.53 13.13
C GLU A 72 5.20 -17.50 11.61
N GLY A 73 6.03 -16.69 10.93
CA GLY A 73 6.05 -16.61 9.47
C GLY A 73 6.50 -17.92 8.81
N GLU A 74 7.53 -18.59 9.34
CA GLU A 74 7.97 -19.91 8.88
C GLU A 74 6.88 -20.98 9.04
N GLU A 75 6.20 -21.01 10.19
CA GLU A 75 5.12 -21.95 10.47
C GLU A 75 3.94 -21.75 9.52
N TRP A 76 3.53 -20.50 9.30
CA TRP A 76 2.49 -20.14 8.36
C TRP A 76 2.88 -20.48 6.92
N ALA A 77 4.09 -20.08 6.49
CA ALA A 77 4.59 -20.34 5.14
C ALA A 77 4.70 -21.85 4.87
N GLY A 78 5.19 -22.62 5.85
CA GLY A 78 5.22 -24.07 5.77
C GLY A 78 3.82 -24.69 5.69
N ARG A 79 2.85 -24.18 6.45
CA ARG A 79 1.45 -24.67 6.42
C ARG A 79 0.79 -24.39 5.07
N VAL A 80 0.94 -23.17 4.54
CA VAL A 80 0.42 -22.77 3.23
C VAL A 80 1.12 -23.55 2.12
N GLY A 81 2.44 -23.64 2.17
CA GLY A 81 3.24 -24.40 1.21
C GLY A 81 2.81 -25.86 1.10
N ARG A 82 2.59 -26.54 2.24
CA ARG A 82 2.11 -27.93 2.26
C ARG A 82 0.69 -28.05 1.72
N ARG A 83 -0.16 -27.08 2.03
CA ARG A 83 -1.58 -27.08 1.61
C ARG A 83 -1.75 -26.93 0.10
N TYR A 84 -0.91 -26.11 -0.53
CA TYR A 84 -0.99 -25.83 -1.97
C TYR A 84 -0.01 -26.64 -2.80
N GLY A 85 0.80 -27.52 -2.20
CA GLY A 85 1.79 -28.33 -2.91
C GLY A 85 2.89 -27.51 -3.58
N LEU A 86 3.05 -26.24 -3.18
CA LEU A 86 3.99 -25.29 -3.79
C LEU A 86 5.46 -25.65 -3.49
N PHE A 87 5.71 -26.53 -2.52
CA PHE A 87 7.02 -27.03 -2.15
C PHE A 87 6.96 -28.56 -1.95
N GLY A 88 7.78 -29.29 -2.70
CA GLY A 88 8.05 -30.71 -2.45
C GLY A 88 8.95 -30.84 -1.23
N PHE A 89 8.38 -30.91 -0.03
CA PHE A 89 9.14 -30.80 1.21
C PHE A 89 9.95 -32.05 1.53
N GLU A 90 11.24 -32.00 1.21
CA GLU A 90 12.27 -32.67 1.97
C GLU A 90 13.06 -31.58 2.70
N LYS A 91 12.57 -31.19 3.90
CA LYS A 91 13.12 -30.05 4.64
C LYS A 91 14.56 -30.32 5.05
N SER A 92 15.50 -29.84 4.24
CA SER A 92 16.89 -29.75 4.63
C SER A 92 17.12 -28.54 5.54
N ASP A 93 18.19 -28.59 6.34
CA ASP A 93 18.63 -27.43 7.14
C ASP A 93 18.89 -26.20 6.28
N ARG A 94 19.31 -26.40 5.02
CA ARG A 94 19.56 -25.33 4.06
C ARG A 94 18.27 -24.64 3.62
N GLU A 95 17.23 -25.41 3.30
CA GLU A 95 15.92 -24.86 2.93
C GLU A 95 15.25 -24.15 4.10
N THR A 96 15.41 -24.67 5.31
CA THR A 96 14.86 -24.05 6.52
C THR A 96 15.52 -22.69 6.78
N LYS A 97 16.85 -22.59 6.68
CA LYS A 97 17.57 -21.32 6.80
C LYS A 97 17.22 -20.33 5.69
N ALA A 98 17.07 -20.81 4.45
CA ALA A 98 16.65 -19.95 3.34
C ALA A 98 15.24 -19.40 3.55
N LEU A 99 14.31 -20.22 4.02
CA LEU A 99 12.95 -19.80 4.37
C LEU A 99 12.96 -18.78 5.51
N ALA A 100 13.73 -19.04 6.56
CA ALA A 100 13.91 -18.13 7.70
C ALA A 100 14.39 -16.74 7.23
N GLY A 101 15.42 -16.71 6.38
CA GLY A 101 15.96 -15.48 5.81
C GLY A 101 14.94 -14.74 4.92
N ASP A 102 14.15 -15.46 4.14
CA ASP A 102 13.09 -14.88 3.30
C ASP A 102 11.94 -14.30 4.14
N VAL A 103 11.52 -15.01 5.18
CA VAL A 103 10.53 -14.50 6.14
C VAL A 103 11.06 -13.27 6.85
N ALA A 104 12.31 -13.30 7.33
CA ALA A 104 12.94 -12.16 7.98
C ALA A 104 13.05 -10.95 7.05
N ASN A 105 13.43 -11.15 5.78
CA ASN A 105 13.44 -10.10 4.76
C ASN A 105 12.05 -9.50 4.53
N ALA A 106 10.99 -10.32 4.48
CA ALA A 106 9.63 -9.86 4.29
C ALA A 106 9.13 -9.04 5.48
N VAL A 107 9.41 -9.50 6.70
CA VAL A 107 9.07 -8.79 7.92
C VAL A 107 9.84 -7.47 8.03
N LEU A 108 11.15 -7.49 7.75
CA LEU A 108 11.99 -6.29 7.69
C LEU A 108 11.47 -5.29 6.64
N ALA A 109 11.11 -5.76 5.44
CA ALA A 109 10.55 -4.90 4.42
C ALA A 109 9.24 -4.25 4.88
N TYR A 110 8.36 -5.03 5.53
CA TYR A 110 7.12 -4.51 6.09
C TYR A 110 7.36 -3.47 7.20
N THR A 111 8.31 -3.70 8.12
CA THR A 111 8.62 -2.73 9.18
C THR A 111 9.21 -1.45 8.62
N VAL A 112 10.10 -1.53 7.62
CA VAL A 112 10.64 -0.37 6.90
C VAL A 112 9.52 0.42 6.23
N VAL A 113 8.63 -0.27 5.49
CA VAL A 113 7.47 0.37 4.86
C VAL A 113 6.62 1.05 5.93
N LYS A 114 6.32 0.38 7.05
CA LYS A 114 5.55 0.94 8.16
C LYS A 114 6.23 2.17 8.77
N ALA A 115 7.56 2.16 8.92
CA ALA A 115 8.32 3.33 9.36
C ALA A 115 8.21 4.51 8.37
N MET A 116 8.05 4.23 7.07
CA MET A 116 7.82 5.25 6.05
C MET A 116 6.39 5.82 6.03
N LEU A 117 5.46 5.37 6.88
CA LEU A 117 4.08 5.88 6.93
C LEU A 117 3.94 7.41 6.89
N PRO A 118 4.61 8.21 7.74
CA PRO A 118 4.47 9.66 7.73
C PRO A 118 4.91 10.28 6.39
N LEU A 119 6.01 9.78 5.82
CA LEU A 119 6.50 10.22 4.52
C LEU A 119 5.51 9.86 3.39
N ARG A 120 4.95 8.64 3.40
CA ARG A 120 3.99 8.16 2.40
C ARG A 120 2.69 8.95 2.42
N ILE A 121 2.21 9.32 3.60
CA ILE A 121 1.03 10.19 3.75
C ILE A 121 1.34 11.57 3.16
N GLY A 122 2.49 12.16 3.49
CA GLY A 122 2.91 13.47 2.96
C GLY A 122 3.03 13.48 1.44
N LEU A 123 3.73 12.48 0.87
CA LEU A 123 3.92 12.36 -0.58
C LEU A 123 2.59 12.14 -1.32
N SER A 124 1.71 11.28 -0.79
CA SER A 124 0.39 11.02 -1.38
C SER A 124 -0.49 12.27 -1.37
N LEU A 125 -0.46 13.07 -0.29
CA LEU A 125 -1.17 14.35 -0.24
C LEU A 125 -0.63 15.36 -1.24
N TRP A 126 0.69 15.39 -1.46
CA TRP A 126 1.31 16.31 -2.42
C TRP A 126 0.99 15.95 -3.87
N LEU A 127 0.95 14.66 -4.21
CA LEU A 127 0.72 14.18 -5.58
C LEU A 127 -0.77 14.07 -5.96
N ALA A 128 -1.68 13.93 -4.99
CA ALA A 128 -3.11 13.72 -5.25
C ALA A 128 -3.77 14.77 -6.17
N PRO A 129 -3.51 16.10 -6.05
CA PRO A 129 -4.09 17.09 -6.95
C PRO A 129 -3.63 16.93 -8.41
N GLY A 130 -2.35 16.60 -8.61
CA GLY A 130 -1.77 16.40 -9.94
C GLY A 130 -2.26 15.11 -10.60
N PHE A 131 -2.43 14.05 -9.81
CA PHE A 131 -2.96 12.76 -10.30
C PHE A 131 -4.44 12.87 -10.68
N SER A 132 -5.28 13.52 -9.86
CA SER A 132 -6.70 13.72 -10.16
C SER A 132 -6.90 14.39 -11.53
N ARG A 133 -6.12 15.44 -11.82
CA ARG A 133 -6.25 16.22 -13.05
C ARG A 133 -5.74 15.47 -14.29
N ARG A 134 -4.71 14.64 -14.15
CA ARG A 134 -4.06 13.96 -15.29
C ARG A 134 -4.64 12.59 -15.60
N VAL A 135 -5.18 11.88 -14.62
CA VAL A 135 -5.59 10.48 -14.76
C VAL A 135 -7.09 10.31 -14.57
N LEU A 136 -7.67 10.89 -13.51
CA LEU A 136 -9.10 10.69 -13.22
C LEU A 136 -10.02 11.55 -14.08
N ASP A 137 -9.69 12.83 -14.32
CA ASP A 137 -10.50 13.70 -15.18
C ASP A 137 -10.69 13.15 -16.62
N PRO A 138 -9.64 12.65 -17.32
CA PRO A 138 -9.81 12.06 -18.65
C PRO A 138 -10.49 10.68 -18.64
N LEU A 139 -10.41 9.91 -17.54
CA LEU A 139 -11.18 8.68 -17.39
C LEU A 139 -12.67 8.97 -17.14
N ARG A 140 -12.98 10.02 -16.39
CA ARG A 140 -14.36 10.42 -16.06
C ARG A 140 -15.12 10.91 -17.29
N THR A 141 -14.48 11.66 -18.17
CA THR A 141 -15.09 12.12 -19.43
C THR A 141 -15.31 10.99 -20.43
N ARG A 142 -14.60 9.86 -20.29
CA ARG A 142 -14.73 8.68 -21.16
C ARG A 142 -15.88 7.76 -20.77
N VAL A 143 -16.16 7.64 -19.47
CA VAL A 143 -17.22 6.77 -18.93
C VAL A 143 -18.58 7.49 -18.85
N TRP A 144 -18.58 8.81 -18.64
CA TRP A 144 -19.80 9.61 -18.66
C TRP A 144 -19.64 10.80 -19.63
N PRO A 145 -19.91 10.62 -20.93
CA PRO A 145 -20.05 11.73 -21.85
C PRO A 145 -21.17 12.61 -21.31
N ARG A 146 -20.89 13.90 -21.05
CA ARG A 146 -21.93 14.86 -20.66
C ARG A 146 -22.97 14.90 -21.78
N GLY A 147 -24.09 14.21 -21.56
CA GLY A 147 -25.32 14.43 -22.31
C GLY A 147 -25.65 15.92 -22.23
N GLN A 148 -25.68 16.56 -23.39
CA GLN A 148 -25.87 17.99 -23.56
C GLN A 148 -27.06 18.50 -22.74
N ALA A 149 -26.82 19.50 -21.89
CA ALA A 149 -27.88 20.36 -21.41
C ALA A 149 -28.48 21.08 -22.62
N LYS A 150 -29.67 20.66 -23.05
CA LYS A 150 -30.46 21.45 -24.00
C LYS A 150 -30.82 22.76 -23.30
N SER A 151 -30.16 23.83 -23.73
CA SER A 151 -30.67 25.19 -23.66
C SER A 151 -32.01 25.21 -24.41
N GLY A 152 -33.11 25.24 -23.67
CA GLY A 152 -34.42 25.63 -24.17
C GLY A 152 -34.65 27.06 -23.74
N GLY A 153 -34.21 28.01 -24.57
CA GLY A 153 -34.58 29.41 -24.48
C GLY A 153 -35.85 29.69 -25.29
N ASN A 154 -36.64 30.61 -24.75
CA ASN A 154 -37.93 31.18 -25.19
C ASN A 154 -39.16 30.28 -25.17
#